data_AF-M4DES3-F1
#
_entry.id   AF-M4DES3-F1
#
_cell.length_a   1.000
_cell.length_b   1.000
_cell.length_c   1.000
_cell.angle_alpha   90.00
_cell.angle_beta   90.00
_cell.angle_gamma   90.00
#
_symmetry.space_group_name_H-M   'P 1'
#
loop_
_entity.id
_entity.type
_entity.pdbx_description
1 polymer ?
#
loop_
_entity_poly.entity_id
_entity_poly.type
_entity_poly.pdbx_seq_one_letter_code
_entity_poly.pdbx_strand_id
1 'polypeptide(L)'
;MSAFSFKQPLYELEDAIDDDVDEIQSQLDYHSGTCTIPEAVIIGSIIHKFSIPENFSSAALLCLAEMEFLGTRSYFMKAILEKKYALAHLAIDAVAAHFLRFRKETKVMPVIWHQTLLAFVQRYKHELRKEDKKSLTSLLEKQNHELV
;
A
#
# COMPACT_ATOMS: atom_id res chain seq x y z
N MET A 1 11.21 -14.90 30.08
CA MET A 1 11.37 -14.56 28.64
C MET A 1 9.96 -14.57 28.06
N SER A 2 9.28 -13.42 28.13
CA SER A 2 7.86 -13.30 27.77
C SER A 2 7.69 -13.35 26.27
N ALA A 3 6.91 -14.33 25.81
CA ALA A 3 6.18 -14.26 24.57
C ALA A 3 5.27 -13.03 24.63
N PHE A 4 5.57 -12.01 23.84
CA PHE A 4 4.70 -10.85 23.70
C PHE A 4 3.39 -11.33 23.06
N SER A 5 2.33 -11.27 23.86
CA SER A 5 0.94 -11.44 23.44
C SER A 5 0.62 -10.35 22.41
N PHE A 6 0.68 -10.71 21.13
CA PHE A 6 0.30 -9.84 20.01
C PHE A 6 -0.87 -10.41 19.19
N LYS A 7 -1.42 -11.56 19.59
CA LYS A 7 -2.53 -12.23 18.90
C LYS A 7 -3.93 -11.76 19.30
N GLN A 8 -4.10 -11.22 20.50
CA GLN A 8 -5.44 -10.85 21.00
C GLN A 8 -6.04 -9.56 20.40
N PRO A 9 -5.29 -8.49 20.12
CA PRO A 9 -5.89 -7.26 19.58
C PRO A 9 -6.14 -7.31 18.06
N LEU A 10 -5.51 -8.26 17.36
CA LEU A 10 -5.66 -8.43 15.91
C LEU A 10 -6.94 -9.20 15.56
N TYR A 11 -7.37 -10.14 16.39
CA TYR A 11 -8.60 -10.94 16.16
C TYR A 11 -9.87 -10.09 16.33
N GLU A 12 -9.90 -9.18 17.33
CA GLU A 12 -11.05 -8.26 17.53
C GLU A 12 -11.14 -7.17 16.44
N LEU A 13 -10.02 -6.88 15.76
CA LEU A 13 -9.98 -6.02 14.58
C LEU A 13 -10.31 -6.80 13.31
N GLU A 14 -9.88 -8.07 13.19
CA GLU A 14 -10.32 -8.99 12.12
C GLU A 14 -11.85 -9.16 12.16
N ASP A 15 -12.46 -9.43 13.31
CA ASP A 15 -13.92 -9.61 13.44
C ASP A 15 -14.73 -8.33 13.08
N ALA A 16 -14.16 -7.15 13.29
CA ALA A 16 -14.81 -5.87 12.94
C ALA A 16 -14.57 -5.44 11.49
N ILE A 17 -13.58 -6.04 10.83
CA ILE A 17 -13.14 -5.73 9.47
C ILE A 17 -13.65 -6.81 8.50
N ASP A 18 -13.95 -8.02 8.94
CA ASP A 18 -14.33 -9.16 8.08
C ASP A 18 -15.58 -8.90 7.25
N ASP A 19 -16.65 -8.37 7.86
CA ASP A 19 -17.91 -8.07 7.15
C ASP A 19 -17.71 -7.01 6.05
N ASP A 20 -16.94 -5.94 6.33
CA ASP A 20 -16.65 -4.88 5.37
C ASP A 20 -15.58 -5.30 4.35
N VAL A 21 -14.64 -6.16 4.73
CA VAL A 21 -13.59 -6.68 3.86
C VAL A 21 -14.14 -7.69 2.89
N ASP A 22 -15.05 -8.57 3.29
CA ASP A 22 -15.79 -9.45 2.36
C ASP A 22 -16.67 -8.63 1.42
N GLU A 23 -17.28 -7.53 1.87
CA GLU A 23 -18.06 -6.64 1.00
C GLU A 23 -17.17 -5.89 0.00
N ILE A 24 -16.00 -5.40 0.42
CA ILE A 24 -15.00 -4.79 -0.48
C ILE A 24 -14.40 -5.84 -1.43
N GLN A 25 -14.11 -7.06 -0.95
CA GLN A 25 -13.60 -8.19 -1.74
C GLN A 25 -14.65 -8.75 -2.72
N SER A 26 -15.93 -8.60 -2.41
CA SER A 26 -17.05 -8.95 -3.29
C SER A 26 -17.31 -7.87 -4.35
N GLN A 27 -17.14 -6.59 -4.00
CA GLN A 27 -17.28 -5.47 -4.94
C GLN A 27 -16.07 -5.29 -5.87
N LEU A 28 -14.87 -5.65 -5.43
CA LEU A 28 -13.67 -5.79 -6.25
C LEU A 28 -13.41 -7.28 -6.46
N ASP A 29 -13.82 -7.83 -7.61
CA ASP A 29 -13.50 -9.19 -8.07
C ASP A 29 -11.97 -9.36 -8.28
N TYR A 30 -11.20 -9.33 -7.19
CA TYR A 30 -9.75 -9.09 -7.13
C TYR A 30 -8.96 -10.38 -6.84
N HIS A 31 -9.64 -11.46 -6.45
CA HIS A 31 -9.03 -12.77 -6.18
C HIS A 31 -8.53 -13.48 -7.47
N SER A 32 -8.89 -12.97 -8.65
CA SER A 32 -8.54 -13.57 -9.94
C SER A 32 -7.10 -13.25 -10.40
N GLY A 33 -6.44 -12.24 -9.84
CA GLY A 33 -5.07 -11.87 -10.25
C GLY A 33 -4.94 -11.41 -11.71
N THR A 34 -6.06 -11.19 -12.41
CA THR A 34 -6.12 -10.94 -13.86
C THR A 34 -6.41 -9.49 -14.25
N CYS A 35 -6.26 -8.52 -13.34
CA CYS A 35 -6.51 -7.12 -13.66
C CYS A 35 -5.53 -6.61 -14.74
N THR A 36 -6.09 -6.17 -15.87
CA THR A 36 -5.32 -5.58 -16.97
C THR A 36 -5.02 -4.09 -16.71
N ILE A 37 -4.03 -3.53 -17.42
CA ILE A 37 -3.63 -2.13 -17.26
C ILE A 37 -4.81 -1.15 -17.50
N PRO A 38 -5.63 -1.30 -18.57
CA PRO A 38 -6.76 -0.40 -18.80
C PRO A 38 -7.80 -0.45 -17.67
N GLU A 39 -8.11 -1.63 -17.15
CA GLU A 39 -9.04 -1.81 -16.04
C GLU A 39 -8.53 -1.11 -14.78
N ALA A 40 -7.24 -1.28 -14.45
CA ALA A 40 -6.62 -0.62 -13.31
C ALA A 40 -6.70 0.91 -13.42
N VAL A 41 -6.54 1.48 -14.63
CA VAL A 41 -6.66 2.93 -14.86
C VAL A 41 -8.10 3.42 -14.68
N ILE A 42 -9.09 2.66 -15.16
CA ILE A 42 -10.52 2.98 -15.00
C ILE A 42 -10.88 2.95 -13.52
N ILE A 43 -10.55 1.87 -12.82
CA ILE A 43 -10.83 1.71 -11.38
C ILE A 43 -10.10 2.78 -10.57
N GLY A 44 -8.83 3.06 -10.87
CA GLY A 44 -8.09 4.16 -10.24
C GLY A 44 -8.78 5.51 -10.42
N SER A 45 -9.37 5.77 -11.60
CA SER A 45 -10.14 6.99 -11.86
C SER A 45 -11.44 7.04 -11.05
N ILE A 46 -12.08 5.89 -10.81
CA ILE A 46 -13.27 5.80 -9.96
C ILE A 46 -12.91 6.06 -8.50
N ILE A 47 -11.83 5.43 -8.00
CA ILE A 47 -11.28 5.68 -6.66
C ILE A 47 -11.02 7.18 -6.47
N HIS A 48 -10.42 7.86 -7.46
CA HIS A 48 -10.19 9.31 -7.42
C HIS A 48 -11.46 10.14 -7.32
N LYS A 49 -12.58 9.70 -7.90
CA LYS A 49 -13.86 10.43 -7.87
C LYS A 49 -14.68 10.14 -6.62
N PHE A 50 -14.62 8.91 -6.11
CA PHE A 50 -15.43 8.51 -4.97
C PHE A 50 -14.74 8.89 -3.64
N SER A 51 -15.52 9.24 -2.62
CA SER A 51 -14.98 9.52 -1.29
C SER A 51 -15.01 8.24 -0.46
N ILE A 52 -13.84 7.64 -0.25
CA ILE A 52 -13.69 6.42 0.55
C ILE A 52 -13.39 6.85 1.99
N PRO A 53 -14.08 6.31 3.00
CA PRO A 53 -13.72 6.53 4.40
C PRO A 53 -12.26 6.13 4.70
N GLU A 54 -11.65 6.81 5.68
CA GLU A 54 -10.24 6.63 6.04
C GLU A 54 -9.91 5.20 6.52
N ASN A 55 -10.81 4.59 7.30
CA ASN A 55 -10.60 3.25 7.85
C ASN A 55 -10.48 2.21 6.74
N PHE A 56 -11.39 2.24 5.76
CA PHE A 56 -11.35 1.37 4.59
C PHE A 56 -10.12 1.62 3.72
N SER A 57 -9.70 2.88 3.59
CA SER A 57 -8.48 3.23 2.85
C SER A 57 -7.23 2.64 3.51
N SER A 58 -7.17 2.65 4.84
CA SER A 58 -6.06 2.05 5.60
C SER A 58 -6.03 0.53 5.48
N ALA A 59 -7.18 -0.14 5.64
CA ALA A 59 -7.29 -1.58 5.49
C ALA A 59 -6.94 -2.04 4.06
N ALA A 60 -7.46 -1.36 3.04
CA ALA A 60 -7.16 -1.67 1.64
C ALA A 60 -5.65 -1.54 1.33
N LEU A 61 -4.99 -0.50 1.85
CA LEU A 61 -3.53 -0.35 1.69
C LEU A 61 -2.75 -1.45 2.39
N LEU A 62 -3.18 -1.88 3.58
CA LEU A 62 -2.56 -2.99 4.30
C LEU A 62 -2.65 -4.28 3.47
N CYS A 63 -3.85 -4.63 2.99
CA CYS A 63 -4.05 -5.81 2.14
C CYS A 63 -3.21 -5.75 0.86
N LEU A 64 -3.20 -4.60 0.16
CA LEU A 64 -2.41 -4.43 -1.07
C LEU A 64 -0.90 -4.52 -0.82
N ALA A 65 -0.42 -4.06 0.34
CA ALA A 65 0.99 -4.06 0.71
C ALA A 65 1.52 -5.47 1.04
N GLU A 66 0.70 -6.33 1.63
CA GLU A 66 1.08 -7.70 1.99
C GLU A 66 1.20 -8.62 0.76
N MET A 67 0.35 -8.40 -0.23
CA MET A 67 0.28 -9.20 -1.45
C MET A 67 1.55 -9.11 -2.33
N GLU A 68 1.65 -10.02 -3.30
CA GLU A 68 2.73 -9.99 -4.30
C GLU A 68 2.66 -8.72 -5.15
N PHE A 69 3.81 -8.23 -5.58
CA PHE A 69 3.84 -7.05 -6.42
C PHE A 69 3.35 -7.34 -7.83
N LEU A 70 2.36 -6.56 -8.26
CA LEU A 70 1.91 -6.44 -9.63
C LEU A 70 1.81 -4.95 -9.97
N GLY A 71 2.17 -4.57 -11.20
CA GLY A 71 2.12 -3.17 -11.63
C GLY A 71 0.73 -2.53 -11.48
N THR A 72 -0.34 -3.31 -11.70
CA THR A 72 -1.73 -2.86 -11.53
C THR A 72 -2.10 -2.62 -10.07
N ARG A 73 -1.56 -3.40 -9.12
CA ARG A 73 -1.73 -3.15 -7.68
C ARG A 73 -1.11 -1.82 -7.26
N SER A 74 0.04 -1.46 -7.83
CA SER A 74 0.67 -0.16 -7.57
C SER A 74 -0.17 1.03 -8.06
N TYR A 75 -0.99 0.86 -9.11
CA TYR A 75 -1.97 1.88 -9.51
C TYR A 75 -3.02 2.11 -8.42
N PHE A 76 -3.56 1.04 -7.82
CA PHE A 76 -4.53 1.15 -6.73
C PHE A 76 -3.92 1.78 -5.48
N MET A 77 -2.73 1.32 -5.07
CA MET A 77 -2.01 1.92 -3.94
C MET A 77 -1.76 3.41 -4.17
N LYS A 78 -1.31 3.80 -5.37
CA LYS A 78 -1.12 5.22 -5.73
C LYS A 78 -2.42 5.98 -5.63
N ALA A 79 -3.52 5.42 -6.16
CA ALA A 79 -4.81 6.07 -6.15
C ALA A 79 -5.28 6.40 -4.72
N ILE A 80 -5.13 5.44 -3.80
CA ILE A 80 -5.50 5.62 -2.38
C ILE A 80 -4.56 6.62 -1.69
N LEU A 81 -3.25 6.54 -1.91
CA LEU A 81 -2.27 7.46 -1.31
C LEU A 81 -2.49 8.92 -1.75
N GLU A 82 -2.89 9.14 -3.01
CA GLU A 82 -3.17 10.47 -3.55
C GLU A 82 -4.43 11.13 -2.96
N LYS A 83 -5.30 10.37 -2.28
CA LYS A 83 -6.42 10.93 -1.52
C LYS A 83 -5.99 11.67 -0.25
N LYS A 84 -4.75 11.48 0.21
CA LYS A 84 -4.14 12.21 1.34
C LYS A 84 -4.88 12.05 2.67
N TYR A 85 -5.63 10.96 2.86
CA TYR A 85 -6.24 10.63 4.15
C TYR A 85 -5.19 10.52 5.25
N ALA A 86 -5.58 10.77 6.49
CA ALA A 86 -4.81 10.22 7.61
C ALA A 86 -4.89 8.69 7.48
N LEU A 87 -3.80 7.98 7.75
CA LEU A 87 -3.77 6.52 7.65
C LEU A 87 -3.37 5.98 9.02
N ALA A 88 -3.91 4.81 9.35
CA ALA A 88 -3.47 4.08 10.53
C ALA A 88 -1.95 3.81 10.43
N HIS A 89 -1.23 3.94 11.54
CA HIS A 89 0.23 3.71 11.58
C HIS A 89 0.61 2.31 11.04
N LEU A 90 -0.23 1.30 11.29
CA LEU A 90 -0.06 -0.06 10.76
C LEU A 90 -0.04 -0.10 9.22
N ALA A 91 -0.91 0.66 8.56
CA ALA A 91 -0.94 0.72 7.10
C ALA A 91 0.32 1.41 6.56
N ILE A 92 0.79 2.47 7.22
CA ILE A 92 2.04 3.17 6.85
C ILE A 92 3.25 2.24 6.98
N ASP A 93 3.33 1.51 8.09
CA ASP A 93 4.41 0.55 8.35
C ASP A 93 4.39 -0.60 7.33
N ALA A 94 3.20 -1.12 6.98
CA ALA A 94 3.04 -2.16 5.97
C ALA A 94 3.45 -1.68 4.57
N VAL A 95 3.05 -0.47 4.17
CA VAL A 95 3.45 0.12 2.89
C VAL A 95 4.97 0.37 2.85
N ALA A 96 5.57 0.85 3.94
CA ALA A 96 7.02 0.98 4.03
C ALA A 96 7.72 -0.39 3.89
N ALA A 97 7.22 -1.41 4.60
CA ALA A 97 7.73 -2.77 4.49
C ALA A 97 7.60 -3.34 3.07
N HIS A 98 6.49 -3.07 2.39
CA HIS A 98 6.26 -3.46 0.99
C HIS A 98 7.38 -2.92 0.09
N PHE A 99 7.68 -1.62 0.16
CA PHE A 99 8.76 -1.02 -0.65
C PHE A 99 10.15 -1.54 -0.28
N LEU A 100 10.41 -1.79 1.00
CA LEU A 100 11.71 -2.29 1.46
C LEU A 100 12.02 -3.72 0.98
N ARG A 101 11.02 -4.52 0.57
CA ARG A 101 11.23 -5.83 -0.07
C ARG A 101 12.07 -5.71 -1.36
N PHE A 102 11.96 -4.60 -2.07
CA PHE A 102 12.66 -4.34 -3.33
C PHE A 102 14.12 -3.88 -3.16
N ARG A 103 14.63 -3.79 -1.92
CA ARG A 103 16.02 -3.37 -1.65
C ARG A 103 17.08 -4.30 -2.23
N LYS A 104 16.74 -5.58 -2.40
CA LYS A 104 17.61 -6.61 -2.99
C LYS A 104 17.22 -6.98 -4.42
N GLU A 105 16.17 -6.35 -4.97
CA GLU A 105 15.72 -6.61 -6.33
C GLU A 105 16.73 -6.01 -7.31
N THR A 106 17.15 -6.82 -8.28
CA THR A 106 18.12 -6.41 -9.33
C THR A 106 17.42 -5.95 -10.60
N LYS A 107 16.13 -6.28 -10.75
CA LYS A 107 15.30 -5.80 -11.84
C LYS A 107 15.03 -4.30 -11.70
N VAL A 108 14.87 -3.65 -12.85
CA VAL A 108 14.41 -2.26 -12.93
C VAL A 108 12.93 -2.23 -12.58
N MET A 109 12.57 -1.45 -11.56
CA MET A 109 11.17 -1.29 -11.18
C MET A 109 10.43 -0.41 -12.19
N PRO A 110 9.13 -0.68 -12.46
CA PRO A 110 8.36 0.11 -13.40
C PRO A 110 8.10 1.53 -12.86
N VAL A 111 7.87 2.49 -13.76
CA VAL A 111 7.62 3.91 -13.42
C VAL A 111 6.52 4.08 -12.38
N ILE A 112 5.44 3.29 -12.48
CA ILE A 112 4.33 3.37 -11.53
C ILE A 112 4.77 3.09 -10.09
N TRP A 113 5.72 2.16 -9.88
CA TRP A 113 6.25 1.87 -8.56
C TRP A 113 6.96 3.08 -7.95
N HIS A 114 7.78 3.77 -8.76
CA HIS A 114 8.47 5.00 -8.33
C HIS A 114 7.47 6.11 -8.02
N GLN A 115 6.43 6.27 -8.84
CA GLN A 115 5.37 7.26 -8.61
C GLN A 115 4.57 6.96 -7.33
N THR A 116 4.25 5.70 -7.07
CA THR A 116 3.56 5.28 -5.83
C THR A 116 4.44 5.54 -4.61
N LEU A 117 5.74 5.22 -4.68
CA LEU A 117 6.70 5.49 -3.61
C LEU A 117 6.83 6.99 -3.35
N LEU A 118 6.90 7.80 -4.40
CA LEU A 118 6.95 9.26 -4.29
C LEU A 118 5.70 9.81 -3.60
N ALA A 119 4.51 9.38 -4.01
CA ALA A 119 3.25 9.79 -3.40
C ALA A 119 3.21 9.43 -1.90
N PHE A 120 3.67 8.23 -1.54
CA PHE A 120 3.77 7.78 -0.15
C PHE A 120 4.72 8.67 0.67
N VAL A 121 5.96 8.86 0.21
CA VAL A 121 6.97 9.63 0.95
C VAL A 121 6.57 11.10 1.04
N GLN A 122 6.06 11.72 -0.03
CA GLN A 122 5.65 13.13 0.00
C GLN A 122 4.57 13.38 1.06
N ARG A 123 3.62 12.45 1.21
CA ARG A 123 2.48 12.61 2.12
C ARG A 123 2.76 12.16 3.55
N TYR A 124 3.49 11.06 3.73
CA TYR A 124 3.64 10.37 5.03
C TYR A 124 5.06 10.45 5.63
N LYS A 125 5.91 11.36 5.13
CA LYS A 125 7.29 11.55 5.63
C LYS A 125 7.38 11.91 7.10
N HIS A 126 6.36 12.45 7.74
CA HIS A 126 6.43 12.84 9.15
C HIS A 126 6.06 11.68 10.08
N GLU A 127 5.21 10.79 9.57
CA GLU A 127 4.66 9.63 10.24
C GLU A 127 5.60 8.42 10.19
N LEU A 128 6.54 8.38 9.24
CA LEU A 128 7.55 7.33 9.13
C LEU A 128 8.58 7.32 10.28
N ARG A 129 8.98 6.12 10.71
CA ARG A 129 10.09 5.90 11.65
C ARG A 129 11.43 6.32 11.04
N LYS A 130 12.39 6.73 11.88
CA LYS A 130 13.72 7.18 11.42
C LYS A 130 14.48 6.08 10.68
N GLU A 131 14.34 4.84 11.11
CA GLU A 131 15.01 3.67 10.52
C GLU A 131 14.47 3.34 9.13
N ASP A 132 13.15 3.43 8.94
CA ASP A 132 12.51 3.21 7.65
C ASP A 132 12.90 4.31 6.66
N LYS A 133 12.96 5.58 7.09
CA LYS A 133 13.46 6.68 6.25
C LYS A 133 14.87 6.41 5.74
N LYS A 134 15.78 6.03 6.63
CA LYS A 134 17.16 5.70 6.25
C LYS A 134 17.20 4.54 5.25
N SER A 135 16.36 3.53 5.47
CA SER A 135 16.28 2.35 4.60
C SER A 135 15.69 2.68 3.22
N LEU A 136 14.66 3.55 3.17
CA LEU A 136 14.06 4.05 1.93
C LEU A 136 15.01 4.97 1.16
N THR A 137 15.79 5.82 1.84
CA THR A 137 16.84 6.61 1.17
C THR A 137 17.88 5.69 0.51
N SER A 138 18.35 4.66 1.22
CA SER A 138 19.27 3.66 0.67
C SER A 138 18.66 2.84 -0.49
N LEU A 139 17.33 2.70 -0.52
CA LEU A 139 16.61 2.06 -1.62
C LEU A 139 16.61 2.96 -2.87
N LEU A 140 16.31 4.25 -2.72
CA LEU A 140 16.28 5.23 -3.81
C LEU A 140 17.65 5.43 -4.48
N GLU A 141 18.74 5.33 -3.71
CA GLU A 141 20.10 5.36 -4.26
C GLU A 141 20.40 4.19 -5.22
N LYS A 142 19.73 3.05 -5.04
CA LYS A 142 19.91 1.84 -5.86
C LYS A 142 18.90 1.72 -7.00
N GLN A 143 17.67 2.14 -6.74
CA GLN A 143 16.54 2.08 -7.66
C GLN A 143 16.18 3.52 -8.03
N ASN A 144 17.02 4.12 -8.88
CA ASN A 144 16.82 5.47 -9.39
C ASN A 144 16.11 5.45 -10.73
N HIS A 145 15.19 6.39 -10.94
CA HIS A 145 14.54 6.62 -12.21
C HIS A 145 14.80 8.06 -12.62
N GLU A 146 15.32 8.32 -13.83
CA GLU A 146 15.79 9.67 -14.22
C GLU A 146 14.69 10.75 -14.21
N LEU A 147 13.42 10.33 -14.30
CA LEU A 147 12.26 11.23 -14.43
C LEU A 147 11.36 11.33 -13.19
N VAL A 148 11.67 10.62 -12.09
CA VAL A 148 10.85 10.57 -10.86
C VAL A 148 11.75 10.72 -9.64
#